data_AF-A0A0S7WPB3-F1
#
_entry.id   AF-A0A0S7WPB3-F1
#
_cell.length_a   1.000
_cell.length_b   1.000
_cell.length_c   1.000
_cell.angle_alpha   90.00
_cell.angle_beta   90.00
_cell.angle_gamma   90.00
#
_symmetry.space_group_name_H-M   'P 1'
#
loop_
_entity.id
_entity.type
_entity.pdbx_description
1 polymer ?
#
loop_
_entity_poly.entity_id
_entity_poly.type
_entity_poly.pdbx_seq_one_letter_code
_entity_poly.pdbx_strand_id
1 'polypeptide(L)'
;MSTQVDYEGRLKKIQARMDEQDIDVLIATRLSTVGYVFGAFVPWRGVAVIAREGEPQLYVVGLDSERVKDDGFFKNVTGVAPLNRGRAGPLTHQDRDLPAGQRVRDPEGCLPPGDLQERHPLPE
;
A
#
# COMPACT_ATOMS: atom_id res chain seq x y z
N MET A 1 -0.89 6.47 35.14
CA MET A 1 -0.15 7.50 34.37
C MET A 1 -0.36 7.18 32.90
N SER A 2 -1.29 7.87 32.21
CA SER A 2 -1.55 7.61 30.79
C SER A 2 -0.56 8.42 29.95
N THR A 3 0.59 7.83 29.66
CA THR A 3 1.55 8.41 28.71
C THR A 3 0.97 8.23 27.31
N GLN A 4 0.23 9.22 26.83
CA GLN A 4 -0.26 9.22 25.45
C GLN A 4 0.92 9.45 24.50
N VAL A 5 1.01 8.62 23.45
CA VAL A 5 2.04 8.73 22.43
C VAL A 5 1.64 9.79 21.41
N ASP A 6 2.50 10.78 21.19
CA ASP A 6 2.33 11.82 20.17
C ASP A 6 2.80 11.31 18.79
N TYR A 7 1.87 10.79 18.00
CA TYR A 7 2.14 10.28 16.65
C TYR A 7 2.26 11.39 15.61
N GLU A 8 1.47 12.46 15.73
CA GLU A 8 1.54 13.61 14.81
C GLU A 8 2.88 14.35 14.94
N GLY A 9 3.35 14.58 16.17
CA GLY A 9 4.64 15.21 16.41
C GLY A 9 5.81 14.36 15.92
N ARG A 10 5.70 13.02 15.93
CA ARG A 10 6.69 12.13 15.29
C ARG A 10 6.69 12.28 13.78
N LEU A 11 5.52 12.30 13.15
CA LEU A 11 5.39 12.51 11.71
C LEU A 11 6.00 13.86 11.28
N LYS A 12 5.65 14.95 11.99
CA LYS A 12 6.20 16.29 11.72
C LYS A 12 7.72 16.33 11.83
N LYS A 13 8.31 15.63 12.80
CA LYS A 13 9.77 15.52 12.94
C LYS A 13 10.41 14.77 11.77
N ILE A 14 9.77 13.72 11.27
CA ILE A 14 10.24 12.99 10.09
C ILE A 14 10.18 13.91 8.87
N GLN A 15 9.04 14.57 8.66
CA GLN A 15 8.83 15.49 7.53
C GLN A 15 9.79 16.68 7.53
N ALA A 16 10.08 17.27 8.70
CA ALA A 16 11.08 18.33 8.83
C ALA A 16 12.48 17.86 8.40
N ARG A 17 12.86 16.62 8.76
CA ARG A 17 14.14 16.03 8.31
C ARG A 17 14.15 15.68 6.83
N MET A 18 13.00 15.28 6.28
CA MET A 18 12.86 15.06 4.84
C MET A 18 13.03 16.38 4.09
N ASP A 19 12.47 17.48 4.59
CA ASP A 19 12.60 18.81 4.01
C ASP A 19 14.05 19.32 4.04
N GLU A 20 14.74 19.17 5.17
CA GLU A 20 16.18 19.48 5.31
C GLU A 20 17.07 18.73 4.28
N GLN A 21 16.62 17.56 3.82
CA GLN A 21 17.36 16.68 2.91
C GLN A 21 16.82 16.69 1.48
N ASP A 22 15.83 17.52 1.18
CA ASP A 22 15.14 17.57 -0.11
C ASP A 22 14.59 16.21 -0.57
N ILE A 23 13.94 15.49 0.37
CA ILE A 23 13.30 14.19 0.10
C ILE A 23 11.80 14.39 -0.07
N ASP A 24 11.28 14.03 -1.25
CA ASP A 24 9.84 14.12 -1.54
C ASP A 24 9.02 13.04 -0.83
N VAL A 25 9.52 11.80 -0.83
CA VAL A 25 8.81 10.64 -0.30
C VAL A 25 9.79 9.67 0.34
N LEU A 26 9.47 9.24 1.57
CA LEU A 26 10.14 8.18 2.29
C LEU A 26 9.34 6.87 2.17
N ILE A 27 9.97 5.85 1.58
CA ILE A 27 9.44 4.49 1.50
C ILE A 27 10.03 3.65 2.64
N ALA A 28 9.22 3.42 3.68
CA ALA A 28 9.62 2.68 4.86
C ALA A 28 9.10 1.24 4.83
N THR A 29 10.03 0.28 4.76
CA THR A 29 9.71 -1.17 4.72
C THR A 29 10.08 -1.91 6.01
N ARG A 30 10.79 -1.24 6.93
CA ARG A 30 11.13 -1.84 8.23
C ARG A 30 9.93 -1.77 9.17
N LEU A 31 9.64 -2.91 9.79
CA LEU A 31 8.57 -3.05 10.78
C LEU A 31 8.71 -2.04 11.94
N SER A 32 9.94 -1.76 12.37
CA SER A 32 10.21 -0.75 13.40
C SER A 32 9.73 0.64 12.98
N THR A 33 9.91 1.01 11.71
CA THR A 33 9.47 2.32 11.20
C THR A 33 7.96 2.37 11.05
N VAL A 34 7.35 1.29 10.55
CA VAL A 34 5.90 1.18 10.44
C VAL A 34 5.24 1.31 11.83
N GLY A 35 5.70 0.54 12.81
CA GLY A 35 5.18 0.64 14.18
C GLY A 35 5.44 1.99 14.84
N TYR A 36 6.59 2.62 14.56
CA TYR A 36 6.92 3.93 15.11
C TYR A 36 5.99 5.05 14.61
N VAL A 37 5.63 5.01 13.32
CA VAL A 37 4.80 6.02 12.65
C VAL A 37 3.31 5.74 12.86
N PHE A 38 2.86 4.52 12.61
CA PHE A 38 1.43 4.17 12.62
C PHE A 38 0.92 3.74 13.99
N GLY A 39 1.79 3.38 14.93
CA GLY A 39 1.36 2.86 16.24
C GLY A 39 0.73 1.47 16.19
N ALA A 40 0.70 0.81 15.03
CA ALA A 40 0.17 -0.52 14.84
C ALA A 40 1.29 -1.54 14.61
N PHE A 41 1.10 -2.75 15.14
CA PHE A 41 1.92 -3.89 14.81
C PHE A 41 1.45 -4.53 13.49
N VAL A 42 2.37 -4.68 12.54
CA VAL A 42 2.12 -5.31 11.24
C VAL A 42 2.93 -6.61 11.15
N PRO A 43 2.32 -7.79 11.39
CA PRO A 43 3.04 -9.05 11.49
C PRO A 43 3.68 -9.48 10.16
N TRP A 44 3.06 -9.10 9.06
CA TRP A 44 3.54 -9.38 7.71
C TRP A 44 4.17 -8.13 7.10
N ARG A 45 5.01 -8.31 6.08
CA ARG A 45 5.66 -7.19 5.39
C ARG A 45 4.63 -6.13 4.99
N GLY A 46 4.94 -4.87 5.29
CA GLY A 46 4.16 -3.70 4.91
C GLY A 46 5.07 -2.61 4.37
N VAL A 47 4.48 -1.68 3.63
CA VAL A 47 5.17 -0.53 3.05
C VAL A 47 4.46 0.74 3.51
N ALA A 48 5.15 1.54 4.31
CA ALA A 48 4.69 2.89 4.65
C ALA A 48 5.26 3.87 3.63
N VAL A 49 4.38 4.67 3.04
CA VAL A 49 4.70 5.78 2.14
C VAL A 49 4.45 7.05 2.93
N ILE A 50 5.52 7.80 3.20
CA ILE A 50 5.47 9.04 3.97
C ILE A 50 5.88 10.15 3.00
N ALA A 51 4.96 11.03 2.66
CA ALA A 51 5.26 12.21 1.84
C ALA A 51 5.84 13.33 2.72
N ARG A 52 6.58 14.24 2.09
CA ARG A 52 7.12 15.46 2.72
C ARG A 52 6.03 16.28 3.44
N GLU A 53 4.79 16.21 2.94
CA GLU A 53 3.62 16.85 3.53
C GLU A 53 2.41 15.88 3.53
N GLY A 54 1.50 16.06 4.49
CA GLY A 54 0.28 15.27 4.60
C GLY A 54 0.42 14.02 5.47
N GLU A 55 -0.63 13.19 5.47
CA GLU A 55 -0.68 11.96 6.26
C GLU A 55 0.03 10.80 5.56
N PRO A 56 0.65 9.87 6.31
CA PRO A 56 1.32 8.72 5.74
C PRO A 56 0.31 7.66 5.29
N GLN A 57 0.64 6.93 4.23
CA GLN A 57 -0.16 5.83 3.70
C GLN A 57 0.54 4.50 3.97
N LEU A 58 -0.17 3.51 4.51
CA LEU A 58 0.36 2.17 4.75
C LEU A 58 -0.27 1.16 3.80
N TYR A 59 0.56 0.29 3.23
CA TYR A 59 0.14 -0.86 2.43
C TYR A 59 0.50 -2.14 3.19
N VAL A 60 -0.49 -3.00 3.40
CA VAL A 60 -0.34 -4.28 4.11
C VAL A 60 -1.02 -5.40 3.35
N VAL A 61 -0.76 -6.65 3.73
CA VAL A 61 -1.54 -7.79 3.24
C VAL A 61 -3.02 -7.56 3.58
N GLY A 62 -3.91 -7.73 2.59
CA GLY A 62 -5.33 -7.40 2.72
C GLY A 62 -6.06 -8.08 3.90
N LEU A 63 -5.59 -9.24 4.36
CA LEU A 63 -6.14 -9.92 5.54
C LEU A 63 -5.98 -9.10 6.84
N ASP A 64 -4.95 -8.27 6.92
CA ASP A 64 -4.61 -7.51 8.13
C ASP A 64 -5.07 -6.05 8.10
N SER A 65 -5.59 -5.55 6.97
CA SER A 65 -5.85 -4.11 6.81
C SER A 65 -6.83 -3.56 7.85
N GLU A 66 -7.93 -4.27 8.11
CA GLU A 66 -8.95 -3.80 9.06
C GLU A 66 -8.43 -3.80 10.50
N ARG A 67 -7.69 -4.83 10.91
CA ARG A 67 -7.05 -4.86 12.23
C ARG A 67 -6.04 -3.74 12.39
N VAL A 68 -5.20 -3.50 11.38
CA VAL A 68 -4.19 -2.43 11.42
C VAL A 68 -4.84 -1.03 11.45
N LYS A 69 -5.98 -0.84 10.77
CA LYS A 69 -6.77 0.41 10.87
C LYS A 69 -7.34 0.60 12.27
N ASP A 70 -7.81 -0.46 12.91
CA ASP A 70 -8.39 -0.38 14.26
C ASP A 70 -7.30 -0.05 15.29
N ASP A 71 -6.20 -0.81 15.28
CA ASP A 71 -5.06 -0.67 16.20
C ASP A 71 -4.28 0.64 16.00
N GLY A 72 -4.15 1.09 14.75
CA GLY A 72 -3.26 2.18 14.36
C GLY A 72 -3.82 3.58 14.66
N PHE A 73 -2.92 4.55 14.79
CA PHE A 73 -3.29 5.95 14.92
C PHE A 73 -3.80 6.50 13.58
N PHE A 74 -3.00 6.36 12.51
CA PHE A 74 -3.40 6.76 11.15
C PHE A 74 -4.28 5.69 10.51
N LYS A 75 -5.38 6.13 9.87
CA LYS A 75 -6.38 5.23 9.27
C LYS A 75 -6.15 4.97 7.77
N ASN A 76 -5.18 5.65 7.16
CA ASN A 76 -4.79 5.51 5.76
C ASN A 76 -4.02 4.21 5.56
N VAL A 77 -4.74 3.09 5.56
CA VAL A 77 -4.22 1.74 5.40
C VAL A 77 -4.95 1.05 4.26
N THR A 78 -4.20 0.57 3.27
CA THR A 78 -4.73 -0.13 2.10
C THR A 78 -4.28 -1.57 2.13
N GLY A 79 -5.26 -2.47 2.03
CA GLY A 79 -5.02 -3.90 1.86
C GLY A 79 -4.59 -4.20 0.43
N VAL A 80 -3.48 -4.93 0.28
CA VAL A 80 -2.96 -5.40 -1.00
C VAL A 80 -3.04 -6.92 -1.00
N ALA A 81 -3.67 -7.48 -2.02
CA ALA A 81 -3.66 -8.92 -2.27
C ALA A 81 -2.41 -9.28 -3.11
N PRO A 82 -1.82 -10.47 -2.91
CA PRO A 82 -0.82 -10.97 -3.83
C PRO A 82 -1.36 -10.93 -5.25
N LEU A 83 -0.59 -10.37 -6.18
CA LEU A 83 -0.85 -10.48 -7.60
C LEU A 83 -0.85 -11.97 -7.95
N ASN A 84 -2.04 -12.57 -8.04
CA ASN A 84 -2.19 -13.92 -8.51
C ASN A 84 -1.76 -13.93 -9.99
N ARG A 85 -0.69 -14.66 -10.33
CA ARG A 85 -0.23 -14.84 -11.72
C ARG A 85 -1.31 -15.52 -12.59
N GLY A 86 -2.36 -16.08 -12.00
CA GLY A 86 -3.58 -16.47 -12.69
C GLY A 86 -4.79 -15.69 -12.15
N ARG A 87 -5.25 -14.69 -12.90
CA ARG A 87 -6.58 -14.04 -12.77
C ARG A 87 -7.10 -13.93 -11.33
N ALA A 88 -6.56 -12.99 -10.55
CA ALA A 88 -7.26 -12.50 -9.36
C ALA A 88 -8.38 -11.55 -9.81
N GLY A 89 -9.63 -12.01 -9.76
CA GLY A 89 -10.77 -11.10 -9.73
C GLY A 89 -10.79 -10.33 -8.39
N PRO A 90 -11.55 -9.23 -8.29
CA PRO A 90 -11.57 -8.40 -7.09
C PRO A 90 -12.11 -9.20 -5.91
N LEU A 91 -11.30 -9.42 -4.87
CA LEU A 91 -11.81 -9.76 -3.54
C LEU A 91 -12.29 -8.49 -2.86
N THR A 92 -13.32 -7.85 -3.42
CA THR A 92 -13.83 -6.59 -2.87
C THR A 92 -15.35 -6.60 -2.82
N HIS A 93 -15.86 -7.04 -1.68
CA HIS A 93 -17.14 -6.52 -1.18
C HIS A 93 -17.01 -5.03 -0.79
N GLN A 94 -15.79 -4.48 -0.72
CA GLN A 94 -15.47 -3.09 -0.33
C GLN A 94 -15.34 -2.09 -1.50
N ASP A 95 -15.23 -2.51 -2.77
CA ASP A 95 -15.06 -1.56 -3.90
C ASP A 95 -16.37 -0.89 -4.35
N ARG A 96 -17.53 -1.33 -3.85
CA ARG A 96 -18.82 -0.75 -4.24
C ARG A 96 -19.02 0.68 -3.73
N ASP A 97 -18.37 1.03 -2.62
CA ASP A 97 -18.60 2.30 -1.92
C ASP A 97 -17.59 3.41 -2.29
N LEU A 98 -16.62 3.13 -3.17
CA LEU A 98 -15.72 4.17 -3.68
C LEU A 98 -16.40 5.01 -4.78
N PRO A 99 -16.29 6.36 -4.70
CA PRO A 99 -16.80 7.24 -5.75
C PRO A 99 -16.11 6.91 -7.08
N ALA A 100 -16.87 7.01 -8.17
CA ALA A 100 -16.51 6.48 -9.50
C ALA A 100 -15.13 6.92 -10.04
N GLY A 101 -14.53 7.99 -9.50
CA GLY A 101 -13.20 8.48 -9.87
C GLY A 101 -12.01 7.80 -9.17
N GLN A 102 -12.23 6.97 -8.14
CA GLN A 102 -11.18 6.28 -7.39
C GLN A 102 -11.15 4.76 -7.59
N ARG A 103 -12.05 4.22 -8.43
CA ARG A 103 -11.95 2.82 -8.85
C ARG A 103 -10.70 2.66 -9.71
N VAL A 104 -9.84 1.73 -9.32
CA VAL A 104 -8.69 1.31 -10.13
C VAL A 104 -9.27 0.86 -11.48
N ARG A 105 -8.95 1.57 -12.56
CA ARG A 105 -9.36 1.14 -13.91
C ARG A 105 -8.65 -0.17 -14.19
N ASP A 106 -9.43 -1.21 -14.51
CA ASP A 106 -8.91 -2.47 -15.02
C ASP A 106 -7.96 -2.19 -16.18
N PRO A 107 -6.75 -2.78 -16.21
CA PRO A 107 -5.82 -2.61 -17.31
C PRO A 107 -6.21 -3.45 -18.54
N GLU A 108 -7.49 -3.81 -18.70
CA GLU A 108 -8.05 -4.53 -19.87
C GLU A 108 -8.16 -3.65 -21.12
N GLY A 109 -7.18 -2.77 -21.34
CA GLY A 109 -7.00 -2.00 -22.56
C GLY A 109 -5.83 -2.45 -23.43
N CYS A 110 -5.06 -3.46 -23.03
CA CYS A 110 -3.88 -3.91 -23.78
C CYS A 110 -4.04 -5.33 -24.35
N LEU A 111 -4.32 -5.35 -25.65
CA LEU A 111 -4.37 -6.44 -26.64
C LEU A 111 -5.63 -7.35 -26.69
N PRO A 112 -6.30 -7.42 -27.87
CA PRO A 112 -7.32 -8.44 -28.12
C PRO A 112 -6.68 -9.82 -28.34
N PRO A 113 -7.40 -10.92 -28.03
CA PRO A 113 -6.87 -12.28 -28.17
C PRO A 113 -6.99 -12.73 -29.62
N GLY A 114 -5.85 -12.96 -30.28
CA GLY A 114 -5.77 -13.55 -31.61
C GLY A 114 -4.40 -14.17 -31.87
N ASP A 115 -4.39 -15.48 -32.09
CA ASP A 115 -3.41 -16.25 -32.85
C ASP A 115 -1.99 -16.46 -32.26
N LEU A 116 -1.91 -17.36 -31.27
CA LEU A 116 -0.72 -18.20 -31.09
C LEU A 116 -0.98 -19.59 -31.70
N GLN A 117 -0.98 -19.64 -33.03
CA GLN A 117 -0.85 -20.91 -33.74
C GLN A 117 0.63 -21.23 -33.91
N GLU A 118 1.05 -22.29 -33.21
CA GLU A 118 2.21 -23.16 -33.38
C GLU A 118 3.26 -22.73 -34.41
N ARG A 119 4.39 -22.20 -33.94
CA ARG A 119 5.64 -22.20 -34.74
C ARG A 119 6.39 -23.50 -34.46
N HIS A 120 6.31 -24.41 -35.43
CA HIS A 120 7.20 -25.55 -35.61
C HIS A 120 8.69 -25.11 -35.52
N PRO A 121 9.60 -25.90 -34.92
CA PRO A 121 11.03 -25.60 -35.00
C PRO A 121 11.57 -25.92 -36.41
N LEU A 122 12.37 -25.01 -36.97
CA LEU A 122 13.09 -25.18 -38.25
C LEU A 122 14.27 -26.16 -38.07
N PRO A 123 14.65 -26.92 -39.12
CA PRO A 123 15.68 -27.96 -39.04
C PRO A 123 17.10 -27.36 -39.05
N GLU A 124 18.06 -28.19 -38.62
CA GLU A 124 19.50 -27.88 -38.47
C GLU A 124 20.22 -27.41 -39.75
#